data_AF-A0A1G0Y097-F1
#
_entry.id   AF-A0A1G0Y097-F1
#
_cell.length_a   1.000
_cell.length_b   1.000
_cell.length_c   1.000
_cell.angle_alpha   90.00
_cell.angle_beta   90.00
_cell.angle_gamma   90.00
#
_symmetry.space_group_name_H-M   'P 1'
#
loop_
_entity.id
_entity.type
_entity.pdbx_description
1 polymer ?
#
loop_
_entity_poly.entity_id
_entity_poly.type
_entity_poly.pdbx_seq_one_letter_code
_entity_poly.pdbx_strand_id
1 'polypeptide(L)'
;MALFRKARYSTLNPTDKREDQPSKKKEIPHGLWEKCPQCSETIYAKQKEENLNLCPRCSYHYPMTAWNRIKLLTDEGSFLEFDADMESVDKLQFEGVAPYLSKLEENKKKTGLKDAVVYGTASLDERKYVLAVMDFRFLGASMGCVVGEKVTRAAELALKEKLPFVIATASGGARMYEGMLSLMQMAKTSGALERLDEAGLPYIVIMTHPTTAGVTASFASLGDLILAEPGAMIAFAGPRVIKDTTQAKLPEGFQTAEFLLKKGLIDKIIGRKNLRNELSLCLEYVTSSCKVHSAERGKAQAK
;
A
#
# COMPACT_ATOMS: atom_id res chain seq x y z
N MET A 1 62.12 48.39 21.95
CA MET A 1 61.53 49.74 21.77
C MET A 1 60.77 49.75 20.45
N ALA A 2 59.45 50.00 20.52
CA ALA A 2 58.52 50.46 19.46
C ALA A 2 58.79 49.96 18.01
N LEU A 3 58.10 48.97 17.43
CA LEU A 3 56.64 48.86 17.19
C LEU A 3 56.02 50.23 16.92
N PHE A 4 55.91 50.64 15.64
CA PHE A 4 54.79 51.38 15.02
C PHE A 4 55.18 51.78 13.57
N ARG A 5 54.95 50.89 12.59
CA ARG A 5 54.76 51.31 11.19
C ARG A 5 53.26 51.49 10.99
N LYS A 6 52.84 52.73 10.74
CA LYS A 6 51.44 53.08 10.42
C LYS A 6 50.96 52.22 9.23
N ALA A 7 49.84 51.54 9.41
CA ALA A 7 49.14 50.86 8.32
C ALA A 7 48.66 51.90 7.30
N ARG A 8 48.96 51.67 6.02
CA ARG A 8 48.31 52.39 4.92
C ARG A 8 46.87 51.89 4.86
N TYR A 9 45.92 52.68 5.32
CA TYR A 9 44.52 52.43 5.06
C TYR A 9 44.22 52.81 3.61
N SER A 10 43.76 51.84 2.82
CA SER A 10 43.15 52.11 1.53
C SER A 10 41.76 52.68 1.76
N THR A 11 41.57 53.96 1.43
CA THR A 11 40.23 54.56 1.35
C THR A 11 39.48 53.92 0.20
N LEU A 12 38.43 53.15 0.50
CA LEU A 12 37.49 52.67 -0.52
C LEU A 12 36.68 53.86 -1.03
N ASN A 13 36.96 54.31 -2.25
CA ASN A 13 36.10 55.24 -2.96
C ASN A 13 34.77 54.51 -3.27
N PRO A 14 33.60 55.07 -2.91
CA PRO A 14 32.30 54.41 -3.08
C PRO A 14 31.76 54.52 -4.52
N THR A 15 32.61 54.41 -5.54
CA THR A 15 32.21 54.55 -6.95
C THR A 15 32.61 53.40 -7.85
N ASP A 16 33.07 52.28 -7.29
CA ASP A 16 33.09 51.02 -8.04
C ASP A 16 31.69 50.40 -7.99
N LYS A 17 30.91 50.67 -9.03
CA LYS A 17 29.74 49.84 -9.37
C LYS A 17 30.26 48.44 -9.70
N ARG A 18 30.39 47.59 -8.68
CA ARG A 18 30.39 46.14 -8.90
C ARG A 18 29.02 45.82 -9.45
N GLU A 19 28.99 45.36 -10.69
CA GLU A 19 27.83 44.68 -11.23
C GLU A 19 27.53 43.51 -10.29
N ASP A 20 26.48 43.65 -9.49
CA ASP A 20 25.85 42.55 -8.78
C ASP A 20 25.36 41.58 -9.86
N GLN A 21 26.20 40.60 -10.20
CA GLN A 21 25.72 39.42 -10.89
C GLN A 21 24.60 38.86 -10.00
N PRO A 22 23.37 38.75 -10.52
CA PRO A 22 22.27 38.24 -9.72
C PRO A 22 22.68 36.83 -9.31
N SER A 23 22.89 36.62 -8.00
CA SER A 23 23.07 35.29 -7.46
C SER A 23 21.91 34.47 -7.99
N LYS A 24 22.18 33.51 -8.88
CA LYS A 24 21.16 32.55 -9.34
C LYS A 24 20.55 31.98 -8.08
N LYS A 25 19.36 32.48 -7.70
CA LYS A 25 18.55 31.87 -6.65
C LYS A 25 18.35 30.46 -7.16
N LYS A 26 19.08 29.50 -6.58
CA LYS A 26 18.79 28.09 -6.79
C LYS A 26 17.34 27.96 -6.35
N GLU A 27 16.43 27.83 -7.32
CA GLU A 27 15.03 27.53 -7.06
C GLU A 27 15.06 26.26 -6.22
N ILE A 28 14.71 26.41 -4.93
CA ILE A 28 14.63 25.27 -4.02
C ILE A 28 13.54 24.40 -4.61
N PRO A 29 13.84 23.16 -5.05
CA PRO A 29 12.83 22.33 -5.66
C PRO A 29 11.67 22.15 -4.67
N HIS A 30 10.46 22.49 -5.10
CA HIS A 30 9.27 22.26 -4.29
C HIS A 30 9.18 20.77 -3.95
N GLY A 31 8.95 20.45 -2.67
CA GLY A 31 8.79 19.06 -2.19
C GLY A 31 10.00 18.42 -1.52
N LEU A 32 11.11 19.15 -1.28
CA LEU A 32 12.25 18.61 -0.51
C LEU A 32 11.89 18.32 0.96
N TRP A 33 10.99 19.08 1.54
CA TRP A 33 10.64 19.02 2.96
C TRP A 33 9.13 18.90 3.12
N GLU A 34 8.71 18.00 4.01
CA GLU A 34 7.29 17.78 4.34
C GLU A 34 7.09 17.71 5.84
N LYS A 35 5.93 18.16 6.32
CA LYS A 35 5.60 18.12 7.73
C LYS A 35 4.93 16.79 8.09
N CYS A 36 5.37 16.16 9.17
CA CYS A 36 4.74 14.93 9.64
C CYS A 36 3.31 15.19 10.13
N PRO A 37 2.30 14.44 9.64
CA PRO A 37 0.93 14.60 10.12
C PRO A 37 0.76 14.19 11.58
N GLN A 38 1.63 13.31 12.11
CA GLN A 38 1.55 12.83 13.49
C GLN A 38 2.38 13.68 14.47
N CYS A 39 3.68 13.88 14.21
CA CYS A 39 4.56 14.58 15.16
C CYS A 39 4.86 16.04 14.79
N SER A 40 4.35 16.55 13.67
CA SER A 40 4.59 17.91 13.17
C SER A 40 6.05 18.27 12.87
N GLU A 41 7.00 17.33 12.96
CA GLU A 41 8.39 17.54 12.56
C GLU A 41 8.50 17.74 11.04
N THR A 42 9.39 18.63 10.61
CA THR A 42 9.77 18.79 9.20
C THR A 42 10.76 17.70 8.80
N ILE A 43 10.41 16.90 7.80
CA ILE A 43 11.16 15.73 7.35
C ILE A 43 11.64 15.95 5.93
N TYR A 44 12.87 15.52 5.66
CA TYR A 44 13.44 15.52 4.32
C TYR A 44 12.87 14.35 3.49
N ALA A 45 12.32 14.64 2.31
CA ALA A 45 11.60 13.65 1.50
C ALA A 45 12.47 12.43 1.12
N LYS A 46 13.74 12.63 0.75
CA LYS A 46 14.65 11.51 0.44
C LYS A 46 14.93 10.62 1.64
N GLN A 47 15.16 11.23 2.81
CA GLN A 47 15.40 10.47 4.04
C GLN A 47 14.17 9.61 4.40
N LYS A 48 12.96 10.14 4.17
CA LYS A 48 11.73 9.39 4.34
C LYS A 48 11.64 8.20 3.37
N GLU A 49 11.95 8.41 2.09
CA GLU A 49 11.95 7.36 1.06
C GLU A 49 12.96 6.25 1.37
N GLU A 50 14.20 6.63 1.74
CA GLU A 50 15.26 5.71 2.17
C GLU A 50 14.86 4.92 3.43
N ASN A 51 14.09 5.54 4.33
CA ASN A 51 13.55 4.92 5.54
C ASN A 51 12.19 4.23 5.29
N LEU A 52 11.95 3.68 4.09
CA LEU A 52 10.75 2.93 3.72
C LEU A 52 9.44 3.72 3.91
N ASN A 53 9.42 5.02 3.62
CA ASN A 53 8.26 5.89 3.85
C ASN A 53 7.82 5.92 5.33
N LEU A 54 8.77 5.93 6.25
CA LEU A 54 8.54 6.09 7.68
C LEU A 54 9.05 7.44 8.18
N CYS A 55 8.31 8.07 9.08
CA CYS A 55 8.84 9.22 9.81
C CYS A 55 10.09 8.80 10.62
N PRO A 56 11.24 9.48 10.46
CA PRO A 56 12.45 9.15 11.20
C PRO A 56 12.35 9.45 12.71
N ARG A 57 11.36 10.24 13.15
CA ARG A 57 11.15 10.62 14.55
C ARG A 57 10.13 9.73 15.27
N CYS A 58 8.92 9.63 14.73
CA CYS A 58 7.81 8.94 15.39
C CYS A 58 7.42 7.62 14.73
N SER A 59 8.11 7.21 13.66
CA SER A 59 7.78 6.00 12.89
C SER A 59 6.36 6.00 12.31
N TYR A 60 5.75 7.16 12.07
CA TYR A 60 4.49 7.24 11.31
C TYR A 60 4.65 6.61 9.93
N HIS A 61 3.70 5.73 9.58
CA HIS A 61 3.65 5.03 8.31
C HIS A 61 2.99 5.89 7.23
N TYR A 62 3.79 6.46 6.32
CA TYR A 62 3.25 7.15 5.15
C TYR A 62 2.76 6.16 4.10
N PRO A 63 1.85 6.59 3.19
CA PRO A 63 1.53 5.84 1.99
C PRO A 63 2.79 5.46 1.21
N MET A 64 2.78 4.25 0.67
CA MET A 64 3.86 3.71 -0.15
C MET A 64 3.30 3.32 -1.50
N THR A 65 4.09 3.52 -2.56
CA THR A 65 3.71 3.13 -3.92
C THR A 65 3.66 1.61 -4.04
N ALA A 66 2.85 1.08 -4.95
CA ALA A 66 2.82 -0.37 -5.20
C ALA A 66 4.22 -0.91 -5.54
N TRP A 67 4.97 -0.23 -6.40
CA TRP A 67 6.32 -0.65 -6.79
C TRP A 67 7.34 -0.65 -5.64
N ASN A 68 7.30 0.35 -4.75
CA ASN A 68 8.18 0.36 -3.57
C ASN A 68 7.81 -0.77 -2.60
N ARG A 69 6.52 -1.09 -2.49
CA ARG A 69 6.05 -2.21 -1.66
C ARG A 69 6.44 -3.55 -2.25
N ILE A 70 6.31 -3.73 -3.57
CA ILE A 70 6.81 -4.92 -4.28
C ILE A 70 8.29 -5.08 -4.01
N LYS A 71 9.11 -4.03 -4.25
CA LYS A 71 10.55 -4.07 -3.96
C LYS A 71 10.90 -4.43 -2.52
N LEU A 72 10.10 -4.01 -1.54
CA LEU A 72 10.29 -4.38 -0.13
C LEU A 72 10.03 -5.87 0.12
N LEU A 73 8.99 -6.42 -0.51
CA LEU A 73 8.48 -7.77 -0.24
C LEU A 73 9.07 -8.85 -1.15
N THR A 74 9.78 -8.48 -2.21
CA THR A 74 10.35 -9.45 -3.17
C THR A 74 11.87 -9.44 -3.17
N ASP A 75 12.49 -10.53 -3.61
CA ASP A 75 13.91 -10.56 -3.95
C ASP A 75 14.16 -9.70 -5.20
N GLU A 76 15.38 -9.18 -5.33
CA GLU A 76 15.76 -8.34 -6.46
C GLU A 76 15.58 -9.10 -7.79
N GLY A 77 14.84 -8.50 -8.74
CA GLY A 77 14.60 -9.09 -10.06
C GLY A 77 13.63 -10.28 -10.10
N SER A 78 13.01 -10.65 -8.96
CA SER A 78 12.13 -11.84 -8.90
C SER A 78 10.67 -11.59 -9.28
N PHE A 79 10.22 -10.33 -9.27
CA PHE A 79 8.83 -9.99 -9.54
C PHE A 79 8.52 -10.02 -11.04
N LEU A 80 7.58 -10.86 -11.44
CA LEU A 80 7.04 -10.92 -12.80
C LEU A 80 5.56 -10.51 -12.77
N GLU A 81 5.28 -9.31 -13.28
CA GLU A 81 3.92 -8.75 -13.37
C GLU A 81 3.06 -9.52 -14.38
N PHE A 82 1.77 -9.68 -14.07
CA PHE A 82 0.77 -10.25 -14.97
C PHE A 82 -0.33 -9.23 -15.28
N ASP A 83 -0.88 -9.31 -16.49
CA ASP A 83 -1.97 -8.45 -16.96
C ASP A 83 -1.70 -6.95 -16.75
N ALA A 84 -0.46 -6.53 -17.04
CA ALA A 84 0.02 -5.16 -16.88
C ALA A 84 -0.86 -4.14 -17.63
N ASP A 85 -1.31 -4.51 -18.84
CA ASP A 85 -2.10 -3.65 -19.74
C ASP A 85 -3.60 -3.61 -19.44
N MET A 86 -4.08 -4.32 -18.41
CA MET A 86 -5.50 -4.31 -18.05
C MET A 86 -5.92 -2.96 -17.45
N GLU A 87 -6.91 -2.32 -18.06
CA GLU A 87 -7.39 -0.97 -17.72
C GLU A 87 -8.90 -0.93 -17.47
N SER A 88 -9.30 0.02 -16.61
CA SER A 88 -10.73 0.28 -16.34
C SER A 88 -11.40 0.97 -17.52
N VAL A 89 -12.68 0.64 -17.71
CA VAL A 89 -13.53 1.20 -18.77
C VAL A 89 -14.81 1.77 -18.16
N ASP A 90 -15.33 2.84 -18.76
CA ASP A 90 -16.60 3.42 -18.34
C ASP A 90 -17.77 2.76 -19.09
N LYS A 91 -18.35 1.72 -18.47
CA LYS A 91 -19.54 1.04 -19.00
C LYS A 91 -20.86 1.71 -18.64
N LEU A 92 -20.86 2.51 -17.58
CA LEU A 92 -22.09 3.16 -17.08
C LEU A 92 -22.25 4.57 -17.63
N GLN A 93 -21.27 5.08 -18.37
CA GLN A 93 -21.23 6.44 -18.90
C GLN A 93 -21.46 7.46 -17.77
N PHE A 94 -20.63 7.37 -16.73
CA PHE A 94 -20.85 8.10 -15.49
C PHE A 94 -20.49 9.60 -15.64
N GLU A 95 -21.47 10.48 -15.45
CA GLU A 95 -21.36 11.94 -15.64
C GLU A 95 -21.56 12.75 -14.34
N GLY A 96 -21.02 12.28 -13.21
CA GLY A 96 -21.07 13.05 -11.95
C GLY A 96 -20.26 14.36 -11.99
N VAL A 97 -19.72 14.79 -10.84
CA VAL A 97 -18.91 16.04 -10.74
C VAL A 97 -17.79 16.11 -11.79
N ALA A 98 -17.22 14.97 -12.17
CA ALA A 98 -16.37 14.84 -13.33
C ALA A 98 -16.63 13.48 -14.00
N PRO A 99 -16.51 13.38 -15.35
CA PRO A 99 -16.67 12.12 -16.07
C PRO A 99 -15.67 11.06 -15.58
N TYR A 100 -16.09 9.79 -15.49
CA TYR A 100 -15.20 8.73 -14.98
C TYR A 100 -13.94 8.57 -15.83
N LEU A 101 -14.05 8.63 -17.16
CA LEU A 101 -12.89 8.58 -18.06
C LEU A 101 -11.86 9.68 -17.76
N SER A 102 -12.31 10.90 -17.44
CA SER A 102 -11.40 11.99 -17.08
C SER A 102 -10.62 11.69 -15.80
N LYS A 103 -11.29 11.06 -14.83
CA LYS A 103 -10.69 10.65 -13.56
C LYS A 103 -9.71 9.50 -13.72
N LEU A 104 -9.99 8.54 -14.60
CA LEU A 104 -9.05 7.49 -14.95
C LEU A 104 -7.77 8.08 -15.57
N GLU A 105 -7.90 8.95 -16.57
CA GLU A 105 -6.75 9.55 -17.24
C GLU A 105 -5.91 10.43 -16.30
N GLU A 106 -6.55 11.20 -15.42
CA GLU A 106 -5.87 11.98 -14.38
C GLU A 106 -5.03 11.07 -13.46
N ASN A 107 -5.61 9.96 -12.99
CA ASN A 107 -4.95 9.06 -12.06
C ASN A 107 -3.85 8.21 -12.71
N LYS A 108 -4.04 7.78 -13.97
CA LYS A 108 -3.00 7.13 -14.77
C LYS A 108 -1.78 8.03 -14.91
N LYS A 109 -1.98 9.31 -15.29
CA LYS A 109 -0.89 10.30 -15.40
C LYS A 109 -0.20 10.57 -14.07
N LYS A 110 -0.97 10.68 -12.99
CA LYS A 110 -0.44 10.95 -11.64
C LYS A 110 0.39 9.80 -11.06
N THR A 111 -0.01 8.57 -11.31
CA THR A 111 0.55 7.39 -10.63
C THR A 111 1.46 6.54 -11.50
N GLY A 112 1.33 6.64 -12.83
CA GLY A 112 1.94 5.73 -13.79
C GLY A 112 1.30 4.34 -13.82
N LEU A 113 0.20 4.12 -13.08
CA LEU A 113 -0.48 2.82 -12.99
C LEU A 113 -1.67 2.76 -13.95
N LYS A 114 -1.98 1.55 -14.42
CA LYS A 114 -3.16 1.27 -15.25
C LYS A 114 -4.45 1.15 -14.42
N ASP A 115 -4.34 0.61 -13.21
CA ASP A 115 -5.37 0.64 -12.17
C ASP A 115 -4.72 0.54 -10.77
N ALA A 116 -5.53 0.47 -9.73
CA ALA A 116 -5.12 0.54 -8.33
C ALA A 116 -4.49 -0.75 -7.76
N VAL A 117 -4.25 -1.78 -8.56
CA VAL A 117 -3.59 -3.01 -8.09
C VAL A 117 -2.62 -3.54 -9.15
N VAL A 118 -1.45 -3.95 -8.67
CA VAL A 118 -0.42 -4.66 -9.43
C VAL A 118 -0.29 -6.05 -8.83
N TYR A 119 -0.19 -7.09 -9.64
CA TYR A 119 0.02 -8.44 -9.14
C TYR A 119 0.95 -9.24 -10.05
N GLY A 120 1.52 -10.29 -9.49
CA GLY A 120 2.44 -11.14 -10.21
C GLY A 120 3.01 -12.26 -9.36
N THR A 121 3.91 -13.03 -9.96
CA THR A 121 4.72 -14.00 -9.20
C THR A 121 5.94 -13.31 -8.62
N ALA A 122 6.39 -13.76 -7.45
CA ALA A 122 7.54 -13.23 -6.74
C ALA A 122 8.31 -14.35 -6.04
N SER A 123 9.54 -14.05 -5.63
CA SER A 123 10.22 -14.81 -4.58
C SER A 123 10.59 -13.93 -3.40
N LEU A 124 10.65 -14.53 -2.21
CA LEU A 124 11.21 -13.91 -1.01
C LEU A 124 12.06 -14.95 -0.30
N ASP A 125 13.35 -14.69 -0.17
CA ASP A 125 14.34 -15.64 0.33
C ASP A 125 14.19 -17.00 -0.38
N GLU A 126 14.14 -16.96 -1.72
CA GLU A 126 13.98 -18.09 -2.65
C GLU A 126 12.63 -18.83 -2.58
N ARG A 127 11.69 -18.42 -1.71
CA ARG A 127 10.34 -19.00 -1.63
C ARG A 127 9.42 -18.30 -2.63
N LYS A 128 8.87 -19.06 -3.57
CA LYS A 128 7.93 -18.53 -4.57
C LYS A 128 6.54 -18.32 -3.98
N TYR A 129 5.90 -17.23 -4.35
CA TYR A 129 4.53 -16.91 -3.98
C TYR A 129 3.90 -15.96 -5.01
N VAL A 130 2.58 -15.82 -4.98
CA VAL A 130 1.87 -14.79 -5.75
C VAL A 130 1.71 -13.56 -4.86
N LEU A 131 2.04 -12.38 -5.40
CA LEU A 131 1.91 -11.11 -4.69
C LEU A 131 0.92 -10.21 -5.43
N ALA A 132 -0.02 -9.62 -4.70
CA ALA A 132 -0.83 -8.49 -5.16
C ALA A 132 -0.63 -7.27 -4.24
N VAL A 133 -0.52 -6.08 -4.81
CA VAL A 133 -0.30 -4.84 -4.06
C VAL A 133 -1.22 -3.74 -4.58
N MET A 134 -2.04 -3.20 -3.68
CA MET A 134 -2.92 -2.07 -3.97
C MET A 134 -2.18 -0.73 -3.79
N ASP A 135 -2.52 0.29 -4.59
CA ASP A 135 -1.96 1.63 -4.51
C ASP A 135 -3.05 2.70 -4.32
N PHE A 136 -3.16 3.21 -3.08
CA PHE A 136 -4.18 4.19 -2.68
C PHE A 136 -4.15 5.49 -3.51
N ARG A 137 -3.03 5.80 -4.17
CA ARG A 137 -2.90 7.03 -4.97
C ARG A 137 -3.80 7.01 -6.22
N PHE A 138 -4.20 5.83 -6.71
CA PHE A 138 -5.11 5.66 -7.84
C PHE A 138 -6.55 5.58 -7.34
N LEU A 139 -7.33 6.66 -7.45
CA LEU A 139 -8.74 6.73 -7.05
C LEU A 139 -9.04 6.17 -5.64
N GLY A 140 -8.16 6.43 -4.67
CA GLY A 140 -8.29 5.92 -3.31
C GLY A 140 -8.20 4.40 -3.22
N ALA A 141 -7.60 3.76 -4.24
CA ALA A 141 -7.64 2.33 -4.48
C ALA A 141 -9.03 1.70 -4.29
N SER A 142 -10.06 2.44 -4.71
CA SER A 142 -11.42 1.95 -4.68
C SER A 142 -11.54 0.71 -5.57
N MET A 143 -12.23 -0.33 -5.11
CA MET A 143 -12.36 -1.57 -5.85
C MET A 143 -13.37 -1.42 -7.00
N GLY A 144 -12.85 -1.40 -8.23
CA GLY A 144 -13.61 -1.56 -9.48
C GLY A 144 -13.39 -2.94 -10.10
N CYS A 145 -13.92 -3.15 -11.30
CA CYS A 145 -13.82 -4.39 -12.07
C CYS A 145 -12.38 -4.85 -12.26
N VAL A 146 -11.46 -3.94 -12.56
CA VAL A 146 -10.04 -4.31 -12.75
C VAL A 146 -9.40 -4.76 -11.45
N VAL A 147 -9.67 -4.07 -10.34
CA VAL A 147 -9.17 -4.52 -9.01
C VAL A 147 -9.71 -5.92 -8.70
N GLY A 148 -11.01 -6.12 -8.87
CA GLY A 148 -11.63 -7.43 -8.63
C GLY A 148 -11.10 -8.53 -9.57
N GLU A 149 -10.94 -8.25 -10.87
CA GLU A 149 -10.36 -9.17 -11.84
C GLU A 149 -8.91 -9.52 -11.51
N LYS A 150 -8.04 -8.54 -11.26
CA LYS A 150 -6.64 -8.78 -10.94
C LYS A 150 -6.45 -9.56 -9.64
N VAL A 151 -7.23 -9.27 -8.59
CA VAL A 151 -7.21 -10.05 -7.34
C VAL A 151 -7.71 -11.48 -7.57
N THR A 152 -8.78 -11.64 -8.36
CA THR A 152 -9.30 -12.97 -8.73
C THR A 152 -8.25 -13.78 -9.49
N ARG A 153 -7.62 -13.19 -10.52
CA ARG A 153 -6.56 -13.85 -11.30
C ARG A 153 -5.32 -14.15 -10.47
N ALA A 154 -4.98 -13.32 -9.49
CA ALA A 154 -3.89 -13.62 -8.56
C ALA A 154 -4.20 -14.88 -7.74
N ALA A 155 -5.42 -15.01 -7.20
CA ALA A 155 -5.84 -16.21 -6.49
C ALA A 155 -5.88 -17.45 -7.41
N GLU A 156 -6.38 -17.31 -8.64
CA GLU A 156 -6.40 -18.42 -9.61
C GLU A 156 -4.99 -18.82 -10.09
N LEU A 157 -4.08 -17.86 -10.22
CA LEU A 157 -2.67 -18.13 -10.51
C LEU A 157 -2.01 -18.87 -9.34
N ALA A 158 -2.26 -18.44 -8.10
CA ALA A 158 -1.77 -19.11 -6.91
C ALA A 158 -2.28 -20.56 -6.83
N LEU A 159 -3.57 -20.77 -7.13
CA LEU A 159 -4.19 -22.09 -7.21
C LEU A 159 -3.54 -22.97 -8.29
N LYS A 160 -3.37 -22.44 -9.50
CA LYS A 160 -2.78 -23.16 -10.64
C LYS A 160 -1.34 -23.58 -10.36
N GLU A 161 -0.53 -22.67 -9.84
CA GLU A 161 0.90 -22.89 -9.59
C GLU A 161 1.16 -23.53 -8.22
N LYS A 162 0.11 -23.73 -7.41
CA LYS A 162 0.17 -24.25 -6.04
C LYS A 162 1.11 -23.44 -5.15
N LEU A 163 0.99 -22.13 -5.22
CA LEU A 163 1.80 -21.17 -4.47
C LEU A 163 0.96 -20.49 -3.38
N PRO A 164 1.58 -20.04 -2.27
CA PRO A 164 0.93 -19.12 -1.36
C PRO A 164 0.53 -17.83 -2.07
N PHE A 165 -0.58 -17.22 -1.64
CA PHE A 165 -1.01 -15.91 -2.10
C PHE A 165 -0.82 -14.87 -1.00
N VAL A 166 -0.18 -13.75 -1.32
CA VAL A 166 0.01 -12.61 -0.41
C VAL A 166 -0.60 -11.37 -1.05
N ILE A 167 -1.39 -10.61 -0.29
CA ILE A 167 -1.89 -9.31 -0.75
C ILE A 167 -1.58 -8.19 0.26
N ALA A 168 -1.11 -7.04 -0.23
CA ALA A 168 -1.04 -5.80 0.54
C ALA A 168 -2.22 -4.90 0.16
N THR A 169 -3.13 -4.66 1.10
CA THR A 169 -4.37 -3.91 0.84
C THR A 169 -4.25 -2.45 1.26
N ALA A 170 -4.80 -1.59 0.42
CA ALA A 170 -5.06 -0.19 0.72
C ALA A 170 -6.31 0.19 -0.09
N SER A 171 -7.37 0.68 0.54
CA SER A 171 -8.59 1.06 -0.16
C SER A 171 -9.50 1.97 0.67
N GLY A 172 -10.12 2.93 -0.02
CA GLY A 172 -11.21 3.77 0.48
C GLY A 172 -12.60 3.15 0.29
N GLY A 173 -12.71 1.96 -0.32
CA GLY A 173 -13.98 1.24 -0.51
C GLY A 173 -14.27 0.80 -1.93
N ALA A 174 -15.55 0.76 -2.32
CA ALA A 174 -15.97 0.37 -3.67
C ALA A 174 -15.89 1.54 -4.65
N ARG A 175 -15.60 1.27 -5.93
CA ARG A 175 -15.47 2.29 -6.97
C ARG A 175 -16.86 2.71 -7.48
N MET A 176 -17.42 3.75 -6.85
CA MET A 176 -18.79 4.21 -7.13
C MET A 176 -19.07 4.49 -8.62
N TYR A 177 -18.06 4.90 -9.38
CA TYR A 177 -18.16 5.12 -10.83
C TYR A 177 -18.63 3.89 -11.62
N GLU A 178 -18.37 2.68 -11.10
CA GLU A 178 -18.75 1.41 -11.71
C GLU A 178 -19.98 0.76 -11.02
N GLY A 179 -20.56 1.44 -10.04
CA GLY A 179 -21.83 1.06 -9.41
C GLY A 179 -21.87 -0.37 -8.89
N MET A 180 -22.89 -1.13 -9.30
CA MET A 180 -23.10 -2.52 -8.89
C MET A 180 -21.95 -3.45 -9.29
N LEU A 181 -21.24 -3.13 -10.38
CA LEU A 181 -20.11 -3.96 -10.83
C LEU A 181 -19.01 -3.98 -9.77
N SER A 182 -18.76 -2.84 -9.09
CA SER A 182 -17.83 -2.78 -7.96
C SER A 182 -18.28 -3.61 -6.77
N LEU A 183 -19.58 -3.61 -6.45
CA LEU A 183 -20.10 -4.43 -5.35
C LEU A 183 -19.89 -5.92 -5.63
N MET A 184 -20.18 -6.35 -6.86
CA MET A 184 -20.03 -7.76 -7.25
C MET A 184 -18.57 -8.25 -7.22
N GLN A 185 -17.59 -7.34 -7.24
CA GLN A 185 -16.19 -7.75 -7.06
C GLN A 185 -15.91 -8.33 -5.67
N MET A 186 -16.68 -7.96 -4.64
CA MET A 186 -16.58 -8.58 -3.31
C MET A 186 -16.90 -10.08 -3.40
N ALA A 187 -18.04 -10.42 -4.01
CA ALA A 187 -18.47 -11.81 -4.16
C ALA A 187 -17.50 -12.61 -5.05
N LYS A 188 -17.09 -12.02 -6.17
CA LYS A 188 -16.16 -12.65 -7.13
C LYS A 188 -14.81 -13.00 -6.48
N THR A 189 -14.18 -12.04 -5.82
CA THR A 189 -12.88 -12.26 -5.17
C THR A 189 -12.98 -13.25 -4.03
N SER A 190 -14.05 -13.18 -3.23
CA SER A 190 -14.31 -14.14 -2.15
C SER A 190 -14.48 -15.56 -2.69
N GLY A 191 -15.23 -15.76 -3.78
CA GLY A 191 -15.39 -17.07 -4.41
C GLY A 191 -14.09 -17.65 -5.01
N ALA A 192 -13.18 -16.78 -5.46
CA ALA A 192 -11.85 -17.22 -5.91
C ALA A 192 -10.95 -17.65 -4.74
N LEU A 193 -11.05 -16.95 -3.61
CA LEU A 193 -10.32 -17.28 -2.39
C LEU A 193 -10.85 -18.55 -1.71
N GLU A 194 -12.15 -18.81 -1.75
CA GLU A 194 -12.73 -20.07 -1.26
C GLU A 194 -12.09 -21.28 -1.97
N ARG A 195 -11.91 -21.19 -3.29
CA ARG A 195 -11.23 -22.26 -4.06
C ARG A 195 -9.76 -22.42 -3.68
N LEU A 196 -9.11 -21.35 -3.19
CA LEU A 196 -7.74 -21.39 -2.68
C LEU A 196 -7.69 -22.10 -1.32
N ASP A 197 -8.64 -21.80 -0.44
CA ASP A 197 -8.82 -22.44 0.88
C ASP A 197 -9.17 -23.94 0.75
N GLU A 198 -10.10 -24.31 -0.14
CA GLU A 198 -10.45 -25.71 -0.41
C GLU A 198 -9.23 -26.54 -0.86
N ALA A 199 -8.32 -25.90 -1.61
CA ALA A 199 -7.06 -26.48 -2.05
C ALA A 199 -5.98 -26.54 -0.95
N GLY A 200 -6.22 -25.92 0.21
CA GLY A 200 -5.29 -25.82 1.33
C GLY A 200 -4.07 -24.97 1.02
N LEU A 201 -4.23 -23.92 0.20
CA LEU A 201 -3.15 -23.01 -0.18
C LEU A 201 -3.17 -21.75 0.69
N PRO A 202 -2.05 -21.34 1.31
CA PRO A 202 -2.03 -20.23 2.26
C PRO A 202 -2.34 -18.89 1.60
N TYR A 203 -3.16 -18.09 2.28
CA TYR A 203 -3.51 -16.72 1.92
C TYR A 203 -3.16 -15.74 3.05
N ILE A 204 -2.21 -14.84 2.80
CA ILE A 204 -1.73 -13.85 3.78
C ILE A 204 -2.17 -12.46 3.34
N VAL A 205 -2.80 -11.71 4.25
CA VAL A 205 -3.20 -10.32 4.03
C VAL A 205 -2.32 -9.38 4.85
N ILE A 206 -1.83 -8.32 4.22
CA ILE A 206 -1.14 -7.20 4.87
C ILE A 206 -2.03 -5.95 4.72
N MET A 207 -2.80 -5.65 5.77
CA MET A 207 -3.65 -4.47 5.82
C MET A 207 -2.84 -3.20 6.09
N THR A 208 -2.88 -2.25 5.15
CA THR A 208 -2.19 -0.96 5.27
C THR A 208 -3.18 0.20 5.40
N HIS A 209 -2.66 1.39 5.75
CA HIS A 209 -3.49 2.58 5.94
C HIS A 209 -3.91 3.22 4.60
N PRO A 210 -5.21 3.45 4.35
CA PRO A 210 -6.38 2.84 5.01
C PRO A 210 -6.82 1.56 4.27
N THR A 211 -7.47 0.61 4.95
CA THR A 211 -8.16 -0.54 4.32
C THR A 211 -9.61 -0.50 4.77
N THR A 212 -10.53 -0.11 3.88
CA THR A 212 -11.92 0.19 4.28
C THR A 212 -13.03 -0.39 3.40
N ALA A 213 -14.25 -0.39 3.95
CA ALA A 213 -15.51 -0.70 3.30
C ALA A 213 -15.51 -2.05 2.57
N GLY A 214 -15.85 -2.07 1.28
CA GLY A 214 -16.02 -3.32 0.52
C GLY A 214 -14.77 -4.19 0.50
N VAL A 215 -13.58 -3.60 0.52
CA VAL A 215 -12.31 -4.36 0.56
C VAL A 215 -12.13 -5.04 1.92
N THR A 216 -12.36 -4.32 3.02
CA THR A 216 -12.33 -4.91 4.38
C THR A 216 -13.39 -6.00 4.54
N ALA A 217 -14.59 -5.80 4.01
CA ALA A 217 -15.69 -6.76 4.08
C ALA A 217 -15.63 -7.87 3.01
N SER A 218 -14.49 -8.04 2.35
CA SER A 218 -14.25 -9.14 1.40
C SER A 218 -12.81 -9.65 1.57
N PHE A 219 -12.02 -9.74 0.50
CA PHE A 219 -10.74 -10.42 0.48
C PHE A 219 -9.75 -9.98 1.56
N ALA A 220 -9.80 -8.73 2.03
CA ALA A 220 -8.86 -8.30 3.07
C ALA A 220 -9.06 -9.02 4.42
N SER A 221 -10.28 -9.48 4.74
CA SER A 221 -10.55 -10.17 6.02
C SER A 221 -10.72 -11.69 5.87
N LEU A 222 -10.33 -12.26 4.73
CA LEU A 222 -10.44 -13.68 4.44
C LEU A 222 -9.08 -14.40 4.46
N GLY A 223 -8.03 -13.75 4.98
CA GLY A 223 -6.69 -14.33 5.08
C GLY A 223 -6.58 -15.38 6.18
N ASP A 224 -5.78 -16.43 5.95
CA ASP A 224 -5.30 -17.34 6.99
C ASP A 224 -4.45 -16.62 8.03
N LEU A 225 -3.72 -15.60 7.58
CA LEU A 225 -2.98 -14.67 8.43
C LEU A 225 -3.28 -13.23 8.00
N ILE A 226 -3.82 -12.46 8.93
CA ILE A 226 -4.15 -11.04 8.76
C ILE A 226 -3.14 -10.22 9.55
N LEU A 227 -2.20 -9.65 8.80
CA LEU A 227 -1.16 -8.76 9.30
C LEU A 227 -1.61 -7.31 9.11
N ALA A 228 -1.19 -6.41 9.99
CA ALA A 228 -1.43 -4.98 9.84
C ALA A 228 -0.19 -4.13 10.10
N GLU A 229 -0.12 -2.98 9.45
CA GLU A 229 0.86 -1.96 9.79
C GLU A 229 0.42 -1.13 11.03
N PRO A 230 1.37 -0.70 11.90
CA PRO A 230 1.07 0.18 13.04
C PRO A 230 0.26 1.41 12.68
N GLY A 231 -0.76 1.71 13.48
CA GLY A 231 -1.65 2.85 13.29
C GLY A 231 -2.50 2.81 12.02
N ALA A 232 -2.53 1.70 11.27
CA ALA A 232 -3.35 1.60 10.07
C ALA A 232 -4.84 1.70 10.43
N MET A 233 -5.59 2.46 9.63
CA MET A 233 -7.04 2.57 9.78
C MET A 233 -7.70 1.46 8.98
N ILE A 234 -8.44 0.60 9.67
CA ILE A 234 -9.10 -0.57 9.10
C ILE A 234 -10.56 -0.55 9.56
N ALA A 235 -11.49 -0.47 8.61
CA ALA A 235 -12.88 -0.15 8.94
C ALA A 235 -13.87 -0.57 7.87
N PHE A 236 -14.99 -1.18 8.23
CA PHE A 236 -16.11 -1.30 7.28
C PHE A 236 -16.73 0.08 6.97
N ALA A 237 -17.28 0.74 7.99
CA ALA A 237 -17.78 2.11 7.85
C ALA A 237 -16.78 3.11 8.43
N GLY A 238 -16.58 4.24 7.75
CA GLY A 238 -15.67 5.28 8.24
C GLY A 238 -16.11 5.87 9.59
N PRO A 239 -15.18 6.35 10.42
CA PRO A 239 -15.49 6.81 11.78
C PRO A 239 -16.45 8.01 11.79
N ARG A 240 -16.38 8.86 10.76
CA ARG A 240 -17.32 9.97 10.58
C ARG A 240 -18.77 9.49 10.47
N VAL A 241 -19.02 8.51 9.61
CA VAL A 241 -20.37 7.96 9.40
C VAL A 241 -20.91 7.35 10.68
N ILE A 242 -20.08 6.58 11.39
CA ILE A 242 -20.49 5.95 12.66
C ILE A 242 -20.82 7.00 13.72
N LYS A 243 -20.00 8.05 13.85
CA LYS A 243 -20.24 9.14 14.79
C LYS A 243 -21.56 9.86 14.48
N ASP A 244 -21.81 10.16 13.21
CA ASP A 244 -23.01 10.86 12.76
C ASP A 244 -24.27 10.00 12.95
N THR A 245 -24.19 8.68 12.76
CA THR A 245 -25.32 7.76 12.97
C THR A 245 -25.60 7.45 14.44
N THR A 246 -24.55 7.18 15.24
CA THR A 246 -24.71 6.73 16.64
C THR A 246 -24.82 7.89 17.63
N GLN A 247 -24.43 9.11 17.22
CA GLN A 247 -24.32 10.28 18.09
C GLN A 247 -23.43 10.02 19.33
N ALA A 248 -22.53 9.03 19.24
CA ALA A 248 -21.65 8.62 20.33
C ALA A 248 -20.22 9.11 20.11
N LYS A 249 -19.50 9.29 21.23
CA LYS A 249 -18.04 9.47 21.18
C LYS A 249 -17.39 8.13 20.86
N LEU A 250 -16.57 8.10 19.81
CA LEU A 250 -15.79 6.92 19.47
C LEU A 250 -14.63 6.75 20.47
N PRO A 251 -14.31 5.51 20.87
CA PRO A 251 -13.15 5.23 21.72
C PRO A 251 -11.84 5.76 21.13
N GLU A 252 -10.86 6.00 21.98
CA GLU A 252 -9.49 6.28 21.51
C GLU A 252 -8.93 5.10 20.71
N GLY A 253 -8.27 5.40 19.60
CA GLY A 253 -7.75 4.37 18.69
C GLY A 253 -8.82 3.56 17.96
N PHE A 254 -10.10 3.96 17.99
CA PHE A 254 -11.16 3.26 17.26
C PHE A 254 -10.76 3.03 15.80
N GLN A 255 -10.90 1.78 15.32
CA GLN A 255 -10.53 1.34 13.97
C GLN A 255 -9.03 1.38 13.62
N THR A 256 -8.13 1.58 14.59
CA THR A 256 -6.71 1.35 14.34
C THR A 256 -6.37 -0.14 14.39
N ALA A 257 -5.25 -0.52 13.77
CA ALA A 257 -4.69 -1.87 13.85
C ALA A 257 -4.60 -2.37 15.31
N GLU A 258 -4.15 -1.52 16.25
CA GLU A 258 -4.03 -1.86 17.68
C GLU A 258 -5.38 -2.11 18.33
N PHE A 259 -6.41 -1.38 17.93
CA PHE A 259 -7.77 -1.60 18.41
C PHE A 259 -8.32 -2.93 17.88
N LEU A 260 -8.11 -3.24 16.60
CA LEU A 260 -8.61 -4.47 15.99
C LEU A 260 -7.86 -5.72 16.43
N LEU A 261 -6.56 -5.62 16.72
CA LEU A 261 -5.78 -6.69 17.35
C LEU A 261 -6.41 -7.10 18.68
N LYS A 262 -6.80 -6.13 19.53
CA LYS A 262 -7.50 -6.39 20.80
C LYS A 262 -8.89 -7.02 20.62
N LYS A 263 -9.46 -6.94 19.41
CA LYS A 263 -10.76 -7.54 19.07
C LYS A 263 -10.64 -8.87 18.33
N GLY A 264 -9.42 -9.37 18.11
CA GLY A 264 -9.18 -10.64 17.44
C GLY A 264 -9.44 -10.61 15.93
N LEU A 265 -9.38 -9.43 15.31
CA LEU A 265 -9.57 -9.28 13.85
C LEU A 265 -8.24 -9.15 13.08
N ILE A 266 -7.12 -9.01 13.79
CA ILE A 266 -5.76 -8.93 13.26
C ILE A 266 -4.92 -9.92 14.05
N ASP A 267 -4.08 -10.71 13.39
CA ASP A 267 -3.21 -11.70 14.03
C ASP A 267 -1.93 -11.05 14.58
N LYS A 268 -1.34 -10.14 13.80
CA LYS A 268 -0.09 -9.47 14.19
C LYS A 268 0.06 -8.08 13.58
N ILE A 269 0.57 -7.15 14.37
CA ILE A 269 0.97 -5.83 13.90
C ILE A 269 2.46 -5.82 13.64
N ILE A 270 2.88 -5.46 12.43
CA ILE A 270 4.28 -5.50 12.00
C ILE A 270 4.71 -4.15 11.45
N GLY A 271 5.73 -3.57 12.08
CA GLY A 271 6.39 -2.36 11.59
C GLY A 271 7.09 -2.62 10.26
N ARG A 272 7.07 -1.63 9.36
CA ARG A 272 7.51 -1.81 7.97
C ARG A 272 8.98 -2.25 7.82
N LYS A 273 9.85 -1.89 8.78
CA LYS A 273 11.25 -2.33 8.83
C LYS A 273 11.40 -3.84 9.02
N ASN A 274 10.48 -4.47 9.74
CA ASN A 274 10.52 -5.90 10.04
C ASN A 274 9.62 -6.70 9.08
N LEU A 275 8.77 -6.03 8.29
CA LEU A 275 7.74 -6.66 7.47
C LEU A 275 8.31 -7.70 6.49
N ARG A 276 9.45 -7.42 5.86
CA ARG A 276 10.12 -8.38 4.97
C ARG A 276 10.49 -9.67 5.70
N ASN A 277 11.18 -9.55 6.83
CA ASN A 277 11.68 -10.71 7.59
C ASN A 277 10.52 -11.52 8.18
N GLU A 278 9.50 -10.84 8.70
CA GLU A 278 8.30 -11.49 9.26
C GLU A 278 7.49 -12.20 8.17
N LEU A 279 7.33 -11.58 6.99
CA LEU A 279 6.67 -12.25 5.86
C LEU A 279 7.45 -13.49 5.40
N SER A 280 8.77 -13.39 5.32
CA SER A 280 9.63 -14.53 4.98
C SER A 280 9.44 -15.69 5.95
N LEU A 281 9.41 -15.39 7.25
CA LEU A 281 9.16 -16.38 8.30
C LEU A 281 7.75 -16.99 8.19
N CYS A 282 6.72 -16.18 7.95
CA CYS A 282 5.36 -16.68 7.71
C CYS A 282 5.33 -17.63 6.50
N LEU A 283 5.94 -17.23 5.38
CA LEU A 283 6.05 -18.06 4.17
C LEU A 283 6.79 -19.36 4.45
N GLU A 284 7.86 -19.34 5.24
CA GLU A 284 8.59 -20.54 5.66
C GLU A 284 7.69 -21.53 6.41
N TYR A 285 6.93 -21.05 7.40
CA TYR A 285 6.03 -21.92 8.17
C TYR A 285 4.94 -22.54 7.30
N VAL A 286 4.29 -21.73 6.44
CA VAL A 286 3.14 -22.20 5.65
C VAL A 286 3.56 -23.04 4.43
N THR A 287 4.72 -22.80 3.84
CA THR A 287 5.25 -23.62 2.74
C THR A 287 5.81 -24.96 3.23
N SER A 288 6.33 -25.00 4.44
CA SER A 288 6.80 -26.25 5.07
C SER A 288 5.63 -27.18 5.43
N SER A 289 4.49 -26.62 5.84
CA SER A 289 3.27 -27.38 6.16
C SER A 289 2.47 -27.83 4.94
N CYS A 290 2.53 -27.12 3.79
CA CYS A 290 1.90 -27.57 2.53
C CYS A 290 2.40 -28.95 2.04
N LYS A 291 3.56 -29.42 2.49
CA LYS A 291 4.06 -30.77 2.14
C LYS A 291 3.33 -31.90 2.87
N VAL A 292 2.64 -31.63 3.97
CA VAL A 292 2.12 -32.66 4.88
C VAL A 292 0.73 -33.18 4.47
N HIS A 293 -0.08 -32.41 3.74
CA HIS A 293 -1.47 -32.80 3.42
C HIS A 293 -1.70 -33.49 2.06
N SER A 294 -0.68 -33.65 1.22
CA SER A 294 -0.83 -34.33 -0.07
C SER A 294 -1.01 -35.86 0.04
N ALA A 295 -0.69 -36.46 1.20
CA ALA A 295 -0.72 -37.91 1.39
C ALA A 295 -2.06 -38.48 1.90
N GLU A 296 -2.91 -37.67 2.56
CA GLU A 296 -4.05 -38.23 3.33
C GLU A 296 -5.43 -37.98 2.69
N ARG A 297 -5.61 -36.95 1.86
CA ARG A 297 -6.93 -36.70 1.23
C ARG A 297 -7.28 -37.64 0.07
N GLY A 298 -6.30 -38.36 -0.50
CA GLY A 298 -6.54 -39.36 -1.56
C GLY A 298 -7.22 -40.66 -1.11
N LYS A 299 -7.35 -40.91 0.20
CA LYS A 299 -8.00 -42.13 0.73
C LYS A 299 -9.44 -41.91 1.22
N ALA A 300 -9.90 -40.68 1.33
CA ALA A 300 -11.24 -40.36 1.83
C ALA A 300 -12.32 -40.25 0.72
N GLN A 301 -11.93 -40.20 -0.57
CA GLN A 301 -12.86 -40.17 -1.70
C GLN A 301 -13.03 -41.54 -2.40
N ALA A 302 -12.48 -42.61 -1.82
CA ALA A 302 -12.63 -43.98 -2.32
C ALA A 302 -13.25 -44.88 -1.23
N LYS A 303 -14.45 -44.52 -0.76
CA LYS A 303 -15.38 -45.41 -0.06
C LYS A 303 -16.81 -44.96 -0.31
#